data_AF-A0A3M1P5Q8-F1
#
_entry.id   AF-A0A3M1P5Q8-F1
#
_cell.length_a   1.000
_cell.length_b   1.000
_cell.length_c   1.000
_cell.angle_alpha   90.00
_cell.angle_beta   90.00
_cell.angle_gamma   90.00
#
_symmetry.space_group_name_H-M   'P 1'
#
loop_
_entity.id
_entity.type
_entity.pdbx_description
1 polymer ?
#
loop_
_entity_poly.entity_id
_entity_poly.type
_entity_poly.pdbx_seq_one_letter_code
_entity_poly.pdbx_strand_id
1 'polypeptide(L)'
;MITDRAADLLQRAEQGIMNYLNEARAAGRIDEVLYNTAVANTVPNLKAWLADPNIDRISRNLKEGIYRTIEAEKWEDLVNAYRQNLRFGTGGIRGMMAFDRESIQMMYEQGIDVPILKGPNTINEIVFLKTSVGVAQFGKDQDPAFERIVIGYDSRVRGQDFARMIAELFLAYGYTVYFFDEPCPYPEVTFAIPHLKADVGILISASHNDYRYNGYKLSSANGSQFDPKERNEMYNDYIARATTDGIKLLPFDQAPADKLYFLGGAEPVEGFDYGGREANLINIHAQHQAHVKTFLMTPDLAERQA
;
A
#
# COMPACT_ATOMS: atom_id res chain seq x y z
N MET A 1 22.50 19.25 -3.57
CA MET A 1 22.21 20.63 -4.03
C MET A 1 20.92 20.57 -4.83
N ILE A 2 19.93 21.40 -4.46
CA ILE A 2 18.71 21.59 -5.26
C ILE A 2 19.14 22.26 -6.56
N THR A 3 18.73 21.74 -7.72
CA THR A 3 19.02 22.37 -9.02
C THR A 3 18.26 23.70 -9.13
N ASP A 4 18.74 24.65 -9.94
CA ASP A 4 18.07 25.95 -10.14
C ASP A 4 16.59 25.78 -10.54
N ARG A 5 16.28 24.75 -11.35
CA ARG A 5 14.90 24.35 -11.70
C ARG A 5 14.06 24.00 -10.48
N ALA A 6 14.58 23.20 -9.57
CA ALA A 6 13.83 22.73 -8.41
C ALA A 6 13.58 23.85 -7.38
N ALA A 7 14.49 24.82 -7.27
CA ALA A 7 14.29 26.01 -6.44
C ALA A 7 13.20 26.92 -7.01
N ASP A 8 13.23 27.18 -8.32
CA ASP A 8 12.20 27.97 -9.02
C ASP A 8 10.80 27.33 -8.90
N LEU A 9 10.70 26.02 -9.16
CA LEU A 9 9.44 25.29 -9.03
C LEU A 9 8.88 25.30 -7.60
N LEU A 10 9.75 25.25 -6.59
CA LEU A 10 9.31 25.32 -5.20
C LEU A 10 8.75 26.71 -4.87
N GLN A 11 9.40 27.78 -5.32
CA GLN A 11 8.89 29.14 -5.15
C GLN A 11 7.54 29.31 -5.86
N ARG A 12 7.42 28.78 -7.09
CA ARG A 12 6.16 28.78 -7.85
C ARG A 12 5.06 28.03 -7.11
N ALA A 13 5.38 26.86 -6.54
CA ALA A 13 4.42 26.07 -5.76
C ALA A 13 3.94 26.81 -4.51
N GLU A 14 4.84 27.46 -3.76
CA GLU A 14 4.48 28.25 -2.58
C GLU A 14 3.46 29.33 -2.90
N GLN A 15 3.73 30.12 -3.95
CA GLN A 15 2.84 31.19 -4.37
C GLN A 15 1.51 30.65 -4.92
N GLY A 16 1.58 29.63 -5.78
CA GLY A 16 0.41 29.03 -6.43
C GLY A 16 -0.55 28.39 -5.42
N ILE A 17 -0.02 27.61 -4.47
CA ILE A 17 -0.81 26.97 -3.40
C ILE A 17 -1.49 28.03 -2.54
N MET A 18 -0.78 29.07 -2.12
CA MET A 18 -1.36 30.11 -1.27
C MET A 18 -2.45 30.91 -2.00
N ASN A 19 -2.24 31.26 -3.26
CA ASN A 19 -3.25 31.93 -4.08
C ASN A 19 -4.51 31.05 -4.22
N TYR A 20 -4.32 29.78 -4.60
CA TYR A 20 -5.42 28.82 -4.71
C TYR A 20 -6.22 28.69 -3.41
N LEU A 21 -5.55 28.54 -2.25
CA LEU A 21 -6.21 28.39 -0.96
C LEU A 21 -7.02 29.64 -0.58
N ASN A 22 -6.46 30.83 -0.81
CA ASN A 22 -7.15 32.10 -0.56
C ASN A 22 -8.41 32.23 -1.43
N GLU A 23 -8.28 31.97 -2.73
CA GLU A 23 -9.40 32.02 -3.67
C GLU A 23 -10.47 30.96 -3.35
N ALA A 24 -10.06 29.73 -3.04
CA ALA A 24 -10.97 28.65 -2.66
C ALA A 24 -11.74 28.97 -1.38
N ARG A 25 -11.09 29.56 -0.38
CA ARG A 25 -11.74 30.01 0.87
C ARG A 25 -12.70 31.16 0.60
N ALA A 26 -12.28 32.19 -0.14
CA ALA A 26 -13.12 33.33 -0.49
C ALA A 26 -14.36 32.92 -1.30
N ALA A 27 -14.23 31.92 -2.17
CA ALA A 27 -15.32 31.36 -2.96
C ALA A 27 -16.20 30.35 -2.18
N GLY A 28 -15.89 30.05 -0.91
CA GLY A 28 -16.63 29.08 -0.11
C GLY A 28 -16.46 27.62 -0.55
N ARG A 29 -15.45 27.31 -1.38
CA ARG A 29 -15.17 25.94 -1.85
C ARG A 29 -14.51 25.08 -0.77
N ILE A 30 -13.84 25.71 0.19
CA ILE A 30 -13.22 25.05 1.35
C ILE A 30 -13.59 25.79 2.64
N ASP A 31 -13.73 25.03 3.73
CA ASP A 31 -13.98 25.60 5.06
C ASP A 31 -12.69 26.10 5.74
N GLU A 32 -12.86 26.78 6.87
CA GLU A 32 -11.76 27.35 7.65
C GLU A 32 -10.81 26.28 8.21
N VAL A 33 -11.32 25.10 8.57
CA VAL A 33 -10.52 24.00 9.13
C VAL A 33 -9.59 23.42 8.07
N LEU A 34 -10.11 23.14 6.88
CA LEU A 34 -9.35 22.67 5.74
C LEU A 34 -8.34 23.71 5.29
N TYR A 35 -8.74 24.99 5.19
CA TYR A 35 -7.82 26.08 4.83
C TYR A 35 -6.64 26.15 5.80
N ASN A 36 -6.90 26.21 7.12
CA ASN A 36 -5.85 26.32 8.12
C ASN A 36 -4.92 25.09 8.09
N THR A 37 -5.48 23.89 7.93
CA THR A 37 -4.71 22.65 7.79
C THR A 37 -3.83 22.67 6.54
N ALA A 38 -4.38 23.09 5.40
CA ALA A 38 -3.66 23.12 4.14
C ALA A 38 -2.53 24.16 4.14
N VAL A 39 -2.76 25.36 4.68
CA VAL A 39 -1.72 26.38 4.85
C VAL A 39 -0.59 25.88 5.74
N ALA A 40 -0.92 25.22 6.85
CA ALA A 40 0.07 24.72 7.80
C ALA A 40 0.92 23.56 7.22
N ASN A 41 0.35 22.71 6.38
CA ASN A 41 0.96 21.41 6.07
C ASN A 41 1.42 21.24 4.62
N THR A 42 0.75 21.84 3.64
CA THR A 42 0.95 21.48 2.22
C THR A 42 2.40 21.75 1.77
N VAL A 43 2.86 23.00 1.92
CA VAL A 43 4.23 23.39 1.52
C VAL A 43 5.29 22.69 2.39
N PRO A 44 5.17 22.63 3.73
CA PRO A 44 6.15 21.90 4.55
C PRO A 44 6.29 20.43 4.17
N ASN A 45 5.18 19.71 3.95
CA ASN A 45 5.23 18.30 3.55
C ASN A 45 5.82 18.12 2.15
N LEU A 46 5.48 19.01 1.22
CA LEU A 46 6.05 19.04 -0.12
C LEU A 46 7.57 19.20 -0.08
N LYS A 47 8.07 20.17 0.70
CA LYS A 47 9.50 20.40 0.92
C LYS A 47 10.18 19.19 1.54
N ALA A 48 9.56 18.59 2.56
CA ALA A 48 10.10 17.43 3.24
C ALA A 48 10.31 16.26 2.28
N TRP A 49 9.33 15.97 1.41
CA TRP A 49 9.45 14.91 0.41
C TRP A 49 10.51 15.25 -0.64
N LEU A 50 10.53 16.46 -1.19
CA LEU A 50 11.54 16.87 -2.18
C LEU A 50 12.98 16.80 -1.63
N ALA A 51 13.16 17.08 -0.34
CA ALA A 51 14.46 17.05 0.34
C ALA A 51 14.90 15.66 0.81
N ASP A 52 13.98 14.69 0.90
CA ASP A 52 14.30 13.34 1.38
C ASP A 52 15.22 12.62 0.37
N PRO A 53 16.43 12.19 0.80
CA PRO A 53 17.42 11.56 -0.09
C PRO A 53 17.02 10.15 -0.52
N ASN A 54 16.07 9.51 0.18
CA ASN A 54 15.63 8.16 -0.11
C ASN A 54 14.50 8.10 -1.15
N ILE A 55 13.85 9.22 -1.49
CA ILE A 55 12.70 9.14 -2.41
C ILE A 55 13.09 8.52 -3.75
N ASP A 56 14.20 8.96 -4.35
CA ASP A 56 14.56 8.54 -5.70
C ASP A 56 14.93 7.05 -5.79
N ARG A 57 15.38 6.43 -4.67
CA ARG A 57 15.62 4.98 -4.60
C ARG A 57 14.35 4.16 -4.34
N ILE A 58 13.31 4.77 -3.75
CA ILE A 58 12.09 4.04 -3.33
C ILE A 58 10.94 4.22 -4.33
N SER A 59 10.70 5.45 -4.79
CA SER A 59 9.63 5.78 -5.73
C SER A 59 10.26 6.58 -6.87
N ARG A 60 10.65 5.88 -7.93
CA ARG A 60 11.31 6.52 -9.08
C ARG A 60 10.34 7.52 -9.70
N ASN A 61 10.91 8.63 -10.18
CA ASN A 61 10.16 9.72 -10.81
C ASN A 61 9.11 10.43 -9.94
N LEU A 62 9.04 10.16 -8.62
CA LEU A 62 8.11 10.85 -7.73
C LEU A 62 8.30 12.37 -7.77
N LYS A 63 9.56 12.83 -7.66
CA LYS A 63 9.89 14.27 -7.72
C LYS A 63 9.52 14.89 -9.06
N GLU A 64 9.70 14.15 -10.15
CA GLU A 64 9.27 14.58 -11.48
C GLU A 64 7.75 14.69 -11.59
N GLY A 65 6.99 13.77 -10.99
CA GLY A 65 5.53 13.88 -10.91
C GLY A 65 5.06 15.12 -10.14
N ILE A 66 5.75 15.49 -9.06
CA ILE A 66 5.54 16.77 -8.37
C ILE A 66 5.81 17.94 -9.32
N TYR A 67 6.97 17.96 -9.98
CA TYR A 67 7.38 19.06 -10.86
C TYR A 67 6.38 19.28 -12.00
N ARG A 68 5.94 18.21 -12.67
CA ARG A 68 4.91 18.28 -13.73
C ARG A 68 3.60 18.86 -13.22
N THR A 69 3.22 18.53 -11.98
CA THR A 69 2.00 19.03 -11.36
C THR A 69 2.09 20.53 -11.06
N ILE A 70 3.26 21.01 -10.62
CA ILE A 70 3.54 22.44 -10.41
C ILE A 70 3.54 23.18 -11.75
N GLU A 71 4.20 22.63 -12.76
CA GLU A 71 4.28 23.23 -14.11
C GLU A 71 2.89 23.38 -14.75
N ALA A 72 2.02 22.38 -14.55
CA ALA A 72 0.63 22.37 -14.97
C ALA A 72 -0.33 23.15 -14.06
N GLU A 73 0.17 23.78 -12.99
CA GLU A 73 -0.60 24.60 -12.05
C GLU A 73 -1.79 23.87 -11.40
N LYS A 74 -1.67 22.56 -11.19
CA LYS A 74 -2.69 21.73 -10.53
C LYS A 74 -2.63 21.91 -8.99
N TRP A 75 -2.92 23.13 -8.52
CA TRP A 75 -2.77 23.51 -7.10
C TRP A 75 -3.71 22.75 -6.16
N GLU A 76 -4.93 22.47 -6.61
CA GLU A 76 -5.89 21.67 -5.85
C GLU A 76 -5.36 20.26 -5.58
N ASP A 77 -4.77 19.62 -6.58
CA ASP A 77 -4.20 18.28 -6.47
C ASP A 77 -3.00 18.28 -5.51
N LEU A 78 -2.12 19.27 -5.59
CA LEU A 78 -1.00 19.43 -4.65
C LEU A 78 -1.50 19.59 -3.21
N VAL A 79 -2.50 20.45 -2.98
CA VAL A 79 -3.13 20.63 -1.67
C VAL A 79 -3.74 19.31 -1.18
N ASN A 80 -4.50 18.62 -2.03
CA ASN A 80 -5.13 17.36 -1.68
C ASN A 80 -4.11 16.26 -1.38
N ALA A 81 -2.98 16.21 -2.09
CA ALA A 81 -1.93 15.22 -1.90
C ALA A 81 -1.08 15.46 -0.64
N TYR A 82 -0.84 16.73 -0.26
CA TYR A 82 0.16 17.10 0.74
C TYR A 82 -0.37 17.71 2.05
N ARG A 83 -1.65 18.09 2.15
CA ARG A 83 -2.17 18.72 3.38
C ARG A 83 -2.22 17.79 4.61
N GLN A 84 -2.18 16.48 4.42
CA GLN A 84 -2.31 15.48 5.50
C GLN A 84 -1.72 14.13 5.09
N ASN A 85 -1.59 13.22 6.04
CA ASN A 85 -1.31 11.80 5.78
C ASN A 85 -2.61 11.04 5.53
N LEU A 86 -2.56 9.94 4.76
CA LEU A 86 -3.64 8.97 4.72
C LEU A 86 -3.96 8.46 6.14
N ARG A 87 -5.24 8.45 6.47
CA ARG A 87 -5.71 7.99 7.78
C ARG A 87 -5.64 6.48 7.88
N PHE A 88 -4.96 5.99 8.93
CA PHE A 88 -5.03 4.60 9.33
C PHE A 88 -6.35 4.31 10.04
N GLY A 89 -7.22 3.54 9.38
CA GLY A 89 -8.54 3.17 9.85
C GLY A 89 -8.56 1.82 10.58
N THR A 90 -9.76 1.28 10.78
CA THR A 90 -9.95 0.01 11.50
C THR A 90 -9.27 -1.18 10.83
N GLY A 91 -9.30 -1.21 9.50
CA GLY A 91 -8.70 -2.27 8.71
C GLY A 91 -7.35 -1.92 8.07
N GLY A 92 -6.81 -0.71 8.27
CA GLY A 92 -5.62 -0.21 7.57
C GLY A 92 -5.89 1.08 6.79
N ILE A 93 -5.16 1.33 5.69
CA ILE A 93 -5.26 2.58 4.91
C ILE A 93 -5.99 2.38 3.58
N ARG A 94 -6.73 3.40 3.15
CA ARG A 94 -7.31 3.50 1.81
C ARG A 94 -7.17 4.93 1.32
N GLY A 95 -6.87 5.08 0.04
CA GLY A 95 -6.70 6.40 -0.57
C GLY A 95 -6.70 6.31 -2.09
N MET A 96 -6.76 7.47 -2.74
CA MET A 96 -6.58 7.56 -4.18
C MET A 96 -5.09 7.36 -4.52
N MET A 97 -4.81 6.64 -5.60
CA MET A 97 -3.49 6.58 -6.22
C MET A 97 -3.21 7.84 -7.05
N ALA A 98 -4.25 8.40 -7.68
CA ALA A 98 -4.16 9.64 -8.46
C ALA A 98 -5.52 10.38 -8.49
N PHE A 99 -5.49 11.66 -8.82
CA PHE A 99 -6.68 12.54 -8.85
C PHE A 99 -7.39 12.54 -10.21
N ASP A 100 -6.71 12.10 -11.28
CA ASP A 100 -7.24 12.07 -12.64
C ASP A 100 -7.11 10.70 -13.32
N ARG A 101 -7.90 10.49 -14.36
CA ARG A 101 -7.96 9.22 -15.12
C ARG A 101 -6.66 8.95 -15.88
N GLU A 102 -6.04 9.99 -16.44
CA GLU A 102 -4.83 9.87 -17.26
C GLU A 102 -3.67 9.29 -16.45
N SER A 103 -3.50 9.76 -15.21
CA SER A 103 -2.51 9.25 -14.27
C SER A 103 -2.73 7.78 -13.93
N ILE A 104 -3.99 7.36 -13.73
CA ILE A 104 -4.31 5.94 -13.50
C ILE A 104 -4.06 5.10 -14.74
N GLN A 105 -4.39 5.59 -15.93
CA GLN A 105 -4.14 4.88 -17.18
C GLN A 105 -2.63 4.71 -17.40
N MET A 106 -1.85 5.78 -17.22
CA MET A 106 -0.40 5.74 -17.33
C MET A 106 0.20 4.74 -16.35
N MET A 107 -0.25 4.75 -15.09
CA MET A 107 0.16 3.75 -14.10
C MET A 107 -0.24 2.33 -14.52
N TYR A 108 -1.46 2.12 -15.00
CA TYR A 108 -1.94 0.81 -15.47
C TYR A 108 -1.12 0.27 -16.64
N GLU A 109 -0.65 1.12 -17.56
CA GLU A 109 0.11 0.68 -18.74
C GLU A 109 1.61 0.52 -18.45
N GLN A 110 2.19 1.43 -17.67
CA GLN A 110 3.65 1.60 -17.60
C GLN A 110 4.26 1.22 -16.24
N GLY A 111 3.43 0.92 -15.24
CA GLY A 111 3.90 0.50 -13.91
C GLY A 111 3.78 1.60 -12.85
N ILE A 112 4.18 1.28 -11.63
CA ILE A 112 4.07 2.19 -10.49
C ILE A 112 5.06 3.37 -10.54
N ASP A 113 6.20 3.22 -11.23
CA ASP A 113 7.28 4.22 -11.33
C ASP A 113 6.96 5.43 -12.24
N VAL A 114 5.72 5.56 -12.71
CA VAL A 114 5.32 6.66 -13.59
C VAL A 114 5.37 8.03 -12.88
N PRO A 115 5.68 9.12 -13.61
CA PRO A 115 5.80 10.48 -13.05
C PRO A 115 4.42 11.13 -12.82
N ILE A 116 3.64 10.56 -11.90
CA ILE A 116 2.36 11.15 -11.43
C ILE A 116 2.52 11.82 -10.07
N LEU A 117 1.56 12.66 -9.69
CA LEU A 117 1.53 13.25 -8.36
C LEU A 117 1.33 12.16 -7.30
N LYS A 118 2.33 12.00 -6.44
CA LYS A 118 2.30 11.13 -5.25
C LYS A 118 2.62 11.97 -4.03
N GLY A 119 1.79 11.89 -3.01
CA GLY A 119 1.98 12.58 -1.73
C GLY A 119 1.54 11.75 -0.54
N PRO A 120 1.70 12.27 0.70
CA PRO A 120 1.34 11.57 1.93
C PRO A 120 -0.15 11.20 2.03
N ASN A 121 -1.03 11.91 1.30
CA ASN A 121 -2.46 11.63 1.21
C ASN A 121 -2.85 10.81 -0.05
N THR A 122 -1.91 10.08 -0.64
CA THR A 122 -2.16 9.21 -1.81
C THR A 122 -1.60 7.81 -1.54
N ILE A 123 -2.15 6.80 -2.22
CA ILE A 123 -1.56 5.47 -2.23
C ILE A 123 -0.40 5.44 -3.22
N ASN A 124 0.79 5.14 -2.71
CA ASN A 124 2.03 5.05 -3.46
C ASN A 124 3.04 4.18 -2.70
N GLU A 125 4.22 3.99 -3.29
CA GLU A 125 5.31 3.17 -2.77
C GLU A 125 5.77 3.64 -1.39
N ILE A 126 5.99 4.95 -1.21
CA ILE A 126 6.45 5.53 0.06
C ILE A 126 5.46 5.22 1.17
N VAL A 127 4.17 5.47 0.95
CA VAL A 127 3.15 5.28 2.00
C VAL A 127 2.98 3.81 2.38
N PHE A 128 2.91 2.92 1.39
CA PHE A 128 2.81 1.48 1.65
C PHE A 128 4.06 0.90 2.30
N LEU A 129 5.25 1.27 1.84
CA LEU A 129 6.49 0.75 2.41
C LEU A 129 6.73 1.31 3.82
N LYS A 130 6.44 2.59 4.09
CA LYS A 130 6.50 3.13 5.46
C LYS A 130 5.51 2.43 6.40
N THR A 131 4.29 2.15 5.93
CA THR A 131 3.31 1.37 6.69
C THR A 131 3.85 -0.02 6.99
N SER A 132 4.48 -0.66 6.02
CA SER A 132 5.06 -2.00 6.15
C SER A 132 6.28 -2.04 7.07
N VAL A 133 7.14 -0.99 7.06
CA VAL A 133 8.22 -0.82 8.05
C VAL A 133 7.65 -0.84 9.47
N GLY A 134 6.60 -0.07 9.73
CA GLY A 134 5.97 -0.02 11.04
C GLY A 134 5.39 -1.37 11.47
N VAL A 135 4.71 -2.06 10.55
CA VAL A 135 4.15 -3.41 10.82
C VAL A 135 5.26 -4.43 11.08
N ALA A 136 6.34 -4.40 10.29
CA ALA A 136 7.49 -5.29 10.48
C ALA A 136 8.20 -5.02 11.82
N GLN A 137 8.39 -3.77 12.21
CA GLN A 137 9.02 -3.44 13.50
C GLN A 137 8.11 -3.84 14.67
N PHE A 138 6.81 -3.53 14.60
CA PHE A 138 5.84 -3.98 15.59
C PHE A 138 5.90 -5.49 15.80
N GLY A 139 5.93 -6.25 14.70
CA GLY A 139 5.98 -7.71 14.75
C GLY A 139 7.28 -8.25 15.37
N LYS A 140 8.42 -7.58 15.18
CA LYS A 140 9.69 -7.99 15.81
C LYS A 140 9.72 -7.80 17.32
N ASP A 141 8.96 -6.82 17.81
CA ASP A 141 8.91 -6.49 19.24
C ASP A 141 7.80 -7.25 20.00
N GLN A 142 7.08 -8.15 19.33
CA GLN A 142 6.13 -9.06 19.98
C GLN A 142 6.86 -10.19 20.73
N ASP A 143 6.16 -10.81 21.69
CA ASP A 143 6.63 -11.99 22.42
C ASP A 143 5.58 -13.13 22.36
N PRO A 144 5.80 -14.18 21.56
CA PRO A 144 6.95 -14.37 20.67
C PRO A 144 6.93 -13.41 19.47
N ALA A 145 8.11 -13.13 18.91
CA ALA A 145 8.25 -12.28 17.74
C ALA A 145 7.55 -12.92 16.52
N PHE A 146 6.93 -12.08 15.70
CA PHE A 146 6.29 -12.52 14.46
C PHE A 146 7.34 -12.98 13.44
N GLU A 147 7.02 -14.06 12.75
CA GLU A 147 7.91 -14.73 11.79
C GLU A 147 7.30 -14.84 10.40
N ARG A 148 5.98 -14.97 10.29
CA ARG A 148 5.29 -15.39 9.06
C ARG A 148 4.23 -14.39 8.65
N ILE A 149 4.21 -14.04 7.36
CA ILE A 149 3.23 -13.10 6.81
C ILE A 149 2.58 -13.63 5.55
N VAL A 150 1.27 -13.47 5.43
CA VAL A 150 0.53 -13.71 4.19
C VAL A 150 0.29 -12.39 3.49
N ILE A 151 0.59 -12.30 2.20
CA ILE A 151 0.40 -11.09 1.40
C ILE A 151 -0.38 -11.46 0.13
N GLY A 152 -1.52 -10.79 -0.06
CA GLY A 152 -2.32 -10.90 -1.28
C GLY A 152 -2.73 -9.54 -1.83
N TYR A 153 -3.40 -9.56 -2.97
CA TYR A 153 -3.94 -8.38 -3.64
C TYR A 153 -5.21 -8.75 -4.42
N ASP A 154 -6.05 -7.77 -4.69
CA ASP A 154 -7.21 -7.92 -5.58
C ASP A 154 -6.94 -7.33 -6.97
N SER A 155 -7.98 -7.22 -7.80
CA SER A 155 -7.89 -6.73 -9.19
C SER A 155 -7.69 -5.21 -9.34
N ARG A 156 -7.32 -4.51 -8.26
CA ARG A 156 -7.03 -3.07 -8.32
C ARG A 156 -5.80 -2.79 -9.17
N VAL A 157 -5.78 -1.61 -9.79
CA VAL A 157 -4.66 -1.16 -10.63
C VAL A 157 -3.35 -1.32 -9.85
N ARG A 158 -2.43 -2.09 -10.45
CA ARG A 158 -1.08 -2.34 -9.92
C ARG A 158 -1.06 -2.93 -8.50
N GLY A 159 -2.12 -3.63 -8.10
CA GLY A 159 -2.19 -4.33 -6.80
C GLY A 159 -1.04 -5.34 -6.62
N GLN A 160 -0.73 -6.10 -7.67
CA GLN A 160 0.40 -7.05 -7.69
C GLN A 160 1.75 -6.36 -7.45
N ASP A 161 2.02 -5.26 -8.16
CA ASP A 161 3.29 -4.52 -8.03
C ASP A 161 3.45 -3.97 -6.60
N PHE A 162 2.39 -3.40 -6.03
CA PHE A 162 2.39 -2.93 -4.65
C PHE A 162 2.54 -4.06 -3.63
N ALA A 163 1.87 -5.19 -3.84
CA ALA A 163 2.00 -6.35 -2.96
C ALA A 163 3.42 -6.92 -3.00
N ARG A 164 4.03 -7.00 -4.19
CA ARG A 164 5.39 -7.50 -4.38
C ARG A 164 6.42 -6.65 -3.63
N MET A 165 6.41 -5.33 -3.77
CA MET A 165 7.35 -4.48 -3.04
C MET A 165 7.19 -4.60 -1.51
N ILE A 166 5.97 -4.86 -1.02
CA ILE A 166 5.71 -5.07 0.40
C ILE A 166 6.30 -6.43 0.83
N ALA A 167 6.12 -7.48 0.03
CA ALA A 167 6.75 -8.78 0.25
C ALA A 167 8.28 -8.68 0.30
N GLU A 168 8.90 -7.98 -0.65
CA GLU A 168 10.34 -7.72 -0.67
C GLU A 168 10.82 -6.99 0.59
N LEU A 169 9.99 -6.09 1.15
CA LEU A 169 10.29 -5.44 2.43
C LEU A 169 10.27 -6.43 3.59
N PHE A 170 9.21 -7.24 3.72
CA PHE A 170 9.12 -8.23 4.79
C PHE A 170 10.25 -9.28 4.71
N LEU A 171 10.64 -9.68 3.50
CA LEU A 171 11.82 -10.53 3.26
C LEU A 171 13.10 -9.86 3.76
N ALA A 172 13.31 -8.57 3.49
CA ALA A 172 14.46 -7.81 3.98
C ALA A 172 14.50 -7.71 5.52
N TYR A 173 13.34 -7.77 6.18
CA TYR A 173 13.20 -7.82 7.63
C TYR A 173 13.25 -9.27 8.21
N GLY A 174 13.54 -10.27 7.36
CA GLY A 174 13.76 -11.65 7.77
C GLY A 174 12.49 -12.47 8.02
N TYR A 175 11.32 -11.96 7.63
CA TYR A 175 10.06 -12.70 7.69
C TYR A 175 10.03 -13.81 6.62
N THR A 176 9.32 -14.89 6.93
CA THR A 176 8.84 -15.84 5.93
C THR A 176 7.57 -15.27 5.30
N VAL A 177 7.60 -15.07 3.99
CA VAL A 177 6.50 -14.50 3.21
C VAL A 177 5.79 -15.60 2.42
N TYR A 178 4.47 -15.63 2.57
CA TYR A 178 3.55 -16.37 1.71
C TYR A 178 2.83 -15.37 0.79
N PHE A 179 3.17 -15.39 -0.49
CA PHE A 179 2.73 -14.39 -1.47
C PHE A 179 1.72 -14.99 -2.45
N PHE A 180 0.54 -14.39 -2.62
CA PHE A 180 -0.39 -14.82 -3.65
C PHE A 180 0.14 -14.49 -5.05
N ASP A 181 0.23 -15.48 -5.95
CA ASP A 181 0.71 -15.27 -7.32
C ASP A 181 -0.38 -14.77 -8.29
N GLU A 182 -1.64 -14.77 -7.87
CA GLU A 182 -2.79 -14.23 -8.60
C GLU A 182 -3.69 -13.34 -7.71
N PRO A 183 -4.56 -12.49 -8.30
CA PRO A 183 -5.57 -11.76 -7.55
C PRO A 183 -6.47 -12.70 -6.74
N CYS A 184 -6.60 -12.44 -5.44
CA CYS A 184 -7.33 -13.31 -4.52
C CYS A 184 -8.44 -12.55 -3.76
N PRO A 185 -9.54 -13.22 -3.40
CA PRO A 185 -10.59 -12.63 -2.58
C PRO A 185 -10.15 -12.59 -1.10
N TYR A 186 -10.56 -11.55 -0.38
CA TYR A 186 -10.20 -11.38 1.04
C TYR A 186 -10.49 -12.62 1.93
N PRO A 187 -11.62 -13.34 1.78
CA PRO A 187 -11.86 -14.57 2.54
C PRO A 187 -10.75 -15.62 2.43
N GLU A 188 -10.14 -15.75 1.26
CA GLU A 188 -9.06 -16.72 1.04
C GLU A 188 -7.77 -16.29 1.74
N VAL A 189 -7.43 -15.00 1.72
CA VAL A 189 -6.33 -14.45 2.51
C VAL A 189 -6.58 -14.72 4.00
N THR A 190 -7.78 -14.45 4.49
CA THR A 190 -8.12 -14.69 5.90
C THR A 190 -8.18 -16.16 6.29
N PHE A 191 -8.42 -17.05 5.33
CA PHE A 191 -8.29 -18.49 5.52
C PHE A 191 -6.81 -18.93 5.58
N ALA A 192 -5.98 -18.40 4.67
CA ALA A 192 -4.58 -18.76 4.55
C ALA A 192 -3.76 -18.41 5.81
N ILE A 193 -4.07 -17.31 6.50
CA ILE A 193 -3.33 -16.85 7.68
C ILE A 193 -3.30 -17.93 8.79
N PRO A 194 -4.43 -18.35 9.40
CA PRO A 194 -4.40 -19.40 10.42
C PRO A 194 -4.03 -20.77 9.83
N HIS A 195 -4.36 -21.04 8.56
CA HIS A 195 -4.01 -22.31 7.91
C HIS A 195 -2.48 -22.52 7.83
N LEU A 196 -1.74 -21.46 7.51
CA LEU A 196 -0.28 -21.46 7.37
C LEU A 196 0.44 -21.01 8.66
N LYS A 197 -0.33 -20.78 9.74
CA LYS A 197 0.17 -20.25 11.03
C LYS A 197 0.98 -18.97 10.85
N ALA A 198 0.50 -18.08 9.98
CA ALA A 198 1.04 -16.75 9.82
C ALA A 198 0.56 -15.83 10.95
N ASP A 199 1.40 -14.87 11.32
CA ASP A 199 1.12 -13.94 12.41
C ASP A 199 0.31 -12.74 11.93
N VAL A 200 0.50 -12.37 10.65
CA VAL A 200 -0.13 -11.21 10.02
C VAL A 200 -0.55 -11.58 8.60
N GLY A 201 -1.69 -11.03 8.17
CA GLY A 201 -2.09 -10.97 6.77
C GLY A 201 -2.18 -9.54 6.26
N ILE A 202 -1.76 -9.32 5.02
CA ILE A 202 -1.91 -8.07 4.28
C ILE A 202 -2.69 -8.35 3.00
N LEU A 203 -3.75 -7.58 2.75
CA LEU A 203 -4.41 -7.54 1.44
C LEU A 203 -4.30 -6.13 0.85
N ILE A 204 -3.76 -6.04 -0.37
CA ILE A 204 -3.79 -4.82 -1.17
C ILE A 204 -5.15 -4.72 -1.88
N SER A 205 -6.02 -3.86 -1.35
CA SER A 205 -7.39 -3.69 -1.83
C SER A 205 -8.05 -2.43 -1.26
N ALA A 206 -8.82 -1.73 -2.08
CA ALA A 206 -9.79 -0.73 -1.64
C ALA A 206 -11.24 -1.22 -1.67
N SER A 207 -11.48 -2.54 -1.64
CA SER A 207 -12.82 -3.13 -1.64
C SER A 207 -13.69 -2.62 -2.80
N HIS A 208 -14.72 -1.80 -2.54
CA HIS A 208 -15.68 -1.30 -3.53
C HIS A 208 -15.48 0.17 -3.89
N ASN A 209 -14.40 0.81 -3.45
CA ASN A 209 -14.09 2.19 -3.81
C ASN A 209 -13.91 2.36 -5.34
N ASP A 210 -13.95 3.59 -5.87
CA ASP A 210 -13.76 3.80 -7.30
C ASP A 210 -12.35 3.39 -7.78
N TYR A 211 -12.18 3.21 -9.09
CA TYR A 211 -10.95 2.66 -9.71
C TYR A 211 -9.66 3.41 -9.36
N ARG A 212 -9.74 4.69 -8.95
CA ARG A 212 -8.57 5.46 -8.50
C ARG A 212 -8.06 5.02 -7.13
N TYR A 213 -8.86 4.31 -6.35
CA TYR A 213 -8.48 3.90 -5.00
C TYR A 213 -7.74 2.59 -4.97
N ASN A 214 -6.79 2.50 -4.03
CA ASN A 214 -6.23 1.24 -3.55
C ASN A 214 -6.09 1.32 -2.01
N GLY A 215 -5.60 0.27 -1.38
CA GLY A 215 -5.54 0.21 0.08
C GLY A 215 -4.66 -0.90 0.59
N TYR A 216 -4.36 -0.84 1.87
CA TYR A 216 -3.55 -1.80 2.60
C TYR A 216 -4.37 -2.26 3.79
N LYS A 217 -4.75 -3.55 3.80
CA LYS A 217 -5.61 -4.12 4.83
C LYS A 217 -4.84 -5.10 5.70
N LEU A 218 -4.89 -4.92 7.02
CA LEU A 218 -4.28 -5.83 7.99
C LEU A 218 -5.26 -6.86 8.53
N SER A 219 -4.75 -8.05 8.81
CA SER A 219 -5.45 -9.13 9.51
C SER A 219 -4.50 -9.81 10.50
N SER A 220 -5.01 -10.19 11.67
CA SER A 220 -4.24 -10.83 12.74
C SER A 220 -4.12 -12.34 12.50
N ALA A 221 -3.35 -13.04 13.34
CA ALA A 221 -3.01 -14.45 13.21
C ALA A 221 -4.21 -15.42 13.10
N ASN A 222 -5.40 -15.00 13.54
CA ASN A 222 -6.63 -15.80 13.41
C ASN A 222 -7.46 -15.47 12.15
N GLY A 223 -6.93 -14.62 11.26
CA GLY A 223 -7.62 -14.16 10.05
C GLY A 223 -8.63 -13.03 10.26
N SER A 224 -8.82 -12.55 11.48
CA SER A 224 -9.72 -11.43 11.80
C SER A 224 -9.00 -10.08 11.77
N GLN A 225 -9.69 -9.01 12.16
CA GLN A 225 -9.02 -7.72 12.37
C GLN A 225 -8.19 -7.76 13.65
N PHE A 226 -7.14 -6.94 13.73
CA PHE A 226 -6.41 -6.71 14.97
C PHE A 226 -7.34 -6.15 16.06
N ASP A 227 -7.06 -6.50 17.31
CA ASP A 227 -7.70 -5.86 18.45
C ASP A 227 -7.47 -4.34 18.37
N PRO A 228 -8.47 -3.48 18.69
CA PRO A 228 -8.30 -2.04 18.61
C PRO A 228 -7.10 -1.51 19.40
N LYS A 229 -6.76 -2.11 20.55
CA LYS A 229 -5.60 -1.71 21.36
C LYS A 229 -4.30 -2.03 20.61
N GLU A 230 -4.13 -3.26 20.16
CA GLU A 230 -2.95 -3.70 19.39
C GLU A 230 -2.78 -2.88 18.11
N ARG A 231 -3.88 -2.65 17.38
CA ARG A 231 -3.88 -1.82 16.17
C ARG A 231 -3.45 -0.39 16.47
N ASN A 232 -3.93 0.21 17.56
CA ASN A 232 -3.58 1.58 17.91
C ASN A 232 -2.13 1.69 18.37
N GLU A 233 -1.61 0.71 19.09
CA GLU A 233 -0.19 0.60 19.46
C GLU A 233 0.69 0.49 18.21
N MET A 234 0.39 -0.48 17.33
CA MET A 234 1.07 -0.65 16.04
C MET A 234 1.10 0.64 15.23
N TYR A 235 -0.01 1.38 15.21
CA TYR A 235 -0.06 2.66 14.52
C TYR A 235 0.77 3.75 15.20
N ASN A 236 0.51 4.03 16.49
CA ASN A 236 1.08 5.19 17.19
C ASN A 236 2.58 5.04 17.45
N ASP A 237 3.04 3.83 17.75
CA ASP A 237 4.40 3.58 18.20
C ASP A 237 5.32 3.13 17.08
N TYR A 238 4.78 2.60 15.98
CA TYR A 238 5.56 2.07 14.87
C TYR A 238 5.23 2.74 13.53
N ILE A 239 4.01 2.59 13.00
CA ILE A 239 3.67 3.08 11.64
C ILE A 239 3.80 4.61 11.53
N ALA A 240 3.28 5.36 12.50
CA ALA A 240 3.34 6.82 12.49
C ALA A 240 4.77 7.36 12.63
N ARG A 241 5.69 6.55 13.17
CA ARG A 241 7.09 6.91 13.40
C ARG A 241 8.04 6.37 12.32
N ALA A 242 7.57 5.49 11.44
CA ALA A 242 8.37 4.94 10.36
C ALA A 242 8.90 6.04 9.44
N THR A 243 10.15 5.90 9.01
CA THR A 243 10.84 6.81 8.09
C THR A 243 11.28 6.06 6.84
N THR A 244 11.67 6.81 5.80
CA THR A 244 12.18 6.24 4.55
C THR A 244 13.53 5.53 4.72
N ASP A 245 14.31 5.88 5.76
CA ASP A 245 15.54 5.16 6.11
C ASP A 245 15.29 3.70 6.49
N GLY A 246 14.14 3.41 7.09
CA GLY A 246 13.74 2.05 7.44
C GLY A 246 13.42 1.17 6.22
N ILE A 247 13.12 1.76 5.06
CA ILE A 247 12.68 1.01 3.89
C ILE A 247 13.87 0.26 3.29
N LYS A 248 13.84 -1.06 3.43
CA LYS A 248 14.79 -2.01 2.84
C LYS A 248 13.99 -3.01 2.01
N LEU A 249 14.48 -3.36 0.83
CA LEU A 249 13.84 -4.32 -0.08
C LEU A 249 14.84 -5.44 -0.37
N LEU A 250 14.35 -6.67 -0.35
CA LEU A 250 15.08 -7.86 -0.77
C LEU A 250 14.33 -8.48 -1.96
N PRO A 251 14.83 -8.33 -3.19
CA PRO A 251 14.21 -8.91 -4.38
C PRO A 251 13.97 -10.42 -4.25
N PHE A 252 12.92 -10.93 -4.89
CA PHE A 252 12.51 -12.34 -4.80
C PHE A 252 13.61 -13.34 -5.20
N ASP A 253 14.40 -13.01 -6.23
CA ASP A 253 15.53 -13.81 -6.72
C ASP A 253 16.73 -13.86 -5.74
N GLN A 254 16.76 -12.95 -4.77
CA GLN A 254 17.78 -12.86 -3.71
C GLN A 254 17.28 -13.35 -2.35
N ALA A 255 15.98 -13.64 -2.21
CA ALA A 255 15.41 -14.16 -0.98
C ALA A 255 16.05 -15.51 -0.59
N PRO A 256 16.24 -15.84 0.70
CA PRO A 256 16.61 -17.20 1.11
C PRO A 256 15.54 -18.24 0.73
N ALA A 257 15.96 -19.48 0.51
CA ALA A 257 15.09 -20.50 -0.08
C ALA A 257 13.88 -20.90 0.76
N ASP A 258 13.99 -20.74 2.08
CA ASP A 258 13.02 -21.06 3.10
C ASP A 258 12.17 -19.86 3.54
N LYS A 259 12.33 -18.70 2.88
CA LYS A 259 11.70 -17.44 3.25
C LYS A 259 10.61 -16.96 2.30
N LEU A 260 10.51 -17.51 1.10
CA LEU A 260 9.49 -17.11 0.12
C LEU A 260 8.75 -18.33 -0.44
N TYR A 261 7.44 -18.32 -0.25
CA TYR A 261 6.49 -19.29 -0.77
C TYR A 261 5.39 -18.58 -1.54
N PHE A 262 4.86 -19.24 -2.55
CA PHE A 262 3.78 -18.73 -3.38
C PHE A 262 2.48 -19.45 -3.06
N LEU A 263 1.39 -18.69 -3.04
CA LEU A 263 0.03 -19.17 -2.77
C LEU A 263 -0.79 -19.01 -4.04
N GLY A 264 -1.36 -20.10 -4.53
CA GLY A 264 -2.11 -20.07 -5.77
C GLY A 264 -2.78 -21.39 -6.08
N GLY A 265 -2.80 -21.72 -7.37
CA GLY A 265 -3.26 -23.00 -7.91
C GLY A 265 -2.25 -24.14 -7.71
N ALA A 266 -2.46 -25.25 -8.44
CA ALA A 266 -1.55 -26.40 -8.43
C ALA A 266 -0.28 -26.17 -9.26
N GLU A 267 -0.35 -25.27 -10.23
CA GLU A 267 0.69 -25.01 -11.22
C GLU A 267 1.05 -23.51 -11.20
N PRO A 268 2.31 -23.15 -11.51
CA PRO A 268 2.72 -21.76 -11.64
C PRO A 268 1.91 -21.00 -12.70
N VAL A 269 1.63 -19.73 -12.42
CA VAL A 269 0.97 -18.79 -13.33
C VAL A 269 1.93 -18.38 -14.44
N GLU A 270 1.49 -18.51 -15.68
CA GLU A 270 2.28 -18.12 -16.86
C GLU A 270 2.65 -16.63 -16.80
N GLY A 271 3.93 -16.32 -16.98
CA GLY A 271 4.44 -14.94 -17.00
C GLY A 271 4.61 -14.29 -15.62
N PHE A 272 4.25 -14.98 -14.53
CA PHE A 272 4.56 -14.53 -13.18
C PHE A 272 6.04 -14.83 -12.85
N ASP A 273 6.74 -13.86 -12.26
CA ASP A 273 8.12 -14.01 -11.83
C ASP A 273 8.21 -14.55 -10.40
N TYR A 274 8.52 -15.85 -10.29
CA TYR A 274 8.71 -16.57 -9.03
C TYR A 274 10.11 -16.38 -8.42
N GLY A 275 11.02 -15.66 -9.07
CA GLY A 275 12.42 -15.56 -8.64
C GLY A 275 13.16 -16.90 -8.65
N GLY A 276 12.82 -17.80 -9.57
CA GLY A 276 13.37 -19.16 -9.66
C GLY A 276 12.84 -20.13 -8.60
N ARG A 277 11.61 -19.90 -8.13
CA ARG A 277 10.96 -20.65 -7.03
C ARG A 277 9.62 -21.23 -7.43
N GLU A 278 9.47 -21.59 -8.70
CA GLU A 278 8.23 -22.16 -9.26
C GLU A 278 7.79 -23.42 -8.51
N ALA A 279 8.72 -24.14 -7.88
CA ALA A 279 8.44 -25.31 -7.05
C ALA A 279 7.96 -24.99 -5.62
N ASN A 280 8.08 -23.76 -5.14
CA ASN A 280 7.66 -23.32 -3.80
C ASN A 280 6.18 -22.89 -3.77
N LEU A 281 5.33 -23.60 -4.51
CA LEU A 281 3.91 -23.30 -4.65
C LEU A 281 3.07 -24.09 -3.65
N ILE A 282 2.13 -23.42 -2.99
CA ILE A 282 1.12 -24.01 -2.13
C ILE A 282 -0.23 -23.80 -2.80
N ASN A 283 -0.91 -24.91 -3.11
CA ASN A 283 -2.25 -24.90 -3.69
C ASN A 283 -3.31 -24.52 -2.65
N ILE A 284 -3.28 -23.26 -2.22
CA ILE A 284 -4.19 -22.70 -1.23
C ILE A 284 -5.62 -22.63 -1.78
N HIS A 285 -5.79 -22.49 -3.10
CA HIS A 285 -7.08 -22.44 -3.76
C HIS A 285 -7.88 -23.73 -3.53
N ALA A 286 -7.26 -24.89 -3.76
CA ALA A 286 -7.92 -26.17 -3.52
C ALA A 286 -8.26 -26.37 -2.03
N GLN A 287 -7.37 -25.95 -1.13
CA GLN A 287 -7.56 -26.06 0.32
C GLN A 287 -8.72 -25.18 0.81
N HIS A 288 -8.77 -23.93 0.35
CA HIS A 288 -9.83 -22.99 0.69
C HIS A 288 -11.18 -23.44 0.10
N GLN A 289 -11.21 -23.88 -1.16
CA GLN A 289 -12.43 -24.44 -1.77
C GLN A 289 -12.95 -25.66 -1.00
N ALA A 290 -12.07 -26.58 -0.59
CA ALA A 290 -12.44 -27.73 0.21
C ALA A 290 -13.04 -27.30 1.56
N HIS A 291 -12.45 -26.30 2.21
CA HIS A 291 -12.97 -25.72 3.45
C HIS A 291 -14.36 -25.10 3.26
N VAL A 292 -14.56 -24.29 2.22
CA VAL A 292 -15.86 -23.66 1.91
C VAL A 292 -16.95 -24.71 1.69
N LYS A 293 -16.64 -25.81 0.99
CA LYS A 293 -17.59 -26.91 0.74
C LYS A 293 -18.10 -27.58 2.02
N THR A 294 -17.36 -27.49 3.13
CA THR A 294 -17.81 -28.04 4.43
C THR A 294 -18.96 -27.25 5.04
N PHE A 295 -19.08 -25.95 4.75
CA PHE A 295 -20.21 -25.12 5.22
C PHE A 295 -21.46 -25.26 4.36
N LEU A 296 -21.27 -25.53 3.06
CA LEU A 296 -22.36 -25.63 2.09
C LEU A 296 -23.12 -26.97 2.20
N MET A 297 -22.50 -27.99 2.79
CA MET A 297 -23.15 -29.30 2.98
C MET A 297 -23.92 -29.33 4.32
N THR A 298 -25.17 -28.88 4.28
CA THR A 298 -26.23 -29.58 5.04
C THR A 298 -26.61 -30.79 4.19
N PRO A 299 -26.35 -32.04 4.63
CA PRO A 299 -26.57 -33.22 3.80
C PRO A 299 -27.99 -33.30 3.20
N ASP A 300 -28.97 -32.73 3.89
CA ASP A 300 -30.39 -32.71 3.55
C ASP A 300 -30.82 -31.54 2.63
N LEU A 301 -30.00 -30.50 2.45
CA LEU A 301 -30.39 -29.32 1.67
C LEU A 301 -30.39 -29.60 0.15
N ALA A 302 -29.45 -30.43 -0.32
CA ALA A 302 -29.36 -30.84 -1.72
C ALA A 302 -30.52 -31.76 -2.14
N GLU A 303 -31.01 -32.61 -1.23
CA GLU A 303 -32.17 -33.48 -1.47
C GLU A 303 -33.50 -32.73 -1.40
N ARG A 304 -33.60 -31.66 -0.60
CA ARG A 304 -34.82 -30.85 -0.46
C ARG A 304 -35.06 -29.84 -1.58
N GLN A 305 -34.05 -29.57 -2.42
CA GLN A 305 -34.13 -28.61 -3.53
C GLN A 305 -34.08 -29.26 -4.92
N ALA A 306 -34.01 -30.59 -5.01
CA ALA A 306 -34.20 -31.36 -6.25
C ALA A 306 -35.67 -31.73 -6.45
#